data_AF-A0A2N6T756-F1
#
_entry.id   AF-A0A2N6T756-F1
#
_cell.length_a   1.000
_cell.length_b   1.000
_cell.length_c   1.000
_cell.angle_alpha   90.00
_cell.angle_beta   90.00
_cell.angle_gamma   90.00
#
_symmetry.space_group_name_H-M   'P 1'
#
loop_
_entity.id
_entity.type
_entity.pdbx_description
1 polymer ?
#
loop_
_entity_poly.entity_id
_entity_poly.type
_entity_poly.pdbx_seq_one_letter_code
_entity_poly.pdbx_strand_id
1 'polypeptide(L)'
;MSETSRLKMSEFAKTFFSWKDDIVNNWGWSDPSFLVSFLSMLFAAVIPFVLWRMGARQSKTNMELLDKQAISLSRQERIVERQRRDSLMLALADTTNEAYLRVAWDEIREFPESDQKLLKSIIRTNPKIALPGSSRGLRLLDELDQDAVDDYCNGLGRRYGVRKETFAYRGLLDFLRLVSRENLNIDTSLIVELVTGESAAEERPTHLFFTDLVLIHPPCAAELIYRSEGIDVQTAGGLKLNVLTGVFLAVKLIEKADFEALRVSSKSRNDIKTEFVRSIPLALVYLMHRGGLQSVERWSYSDSSERVSATIAWLIFAIGNFADVYDHWASRMVENLEPAISSIPVEDRRWGVDAKDVREGFDQIRAKQPALWARFGDELEKAASAIGSWRS
;
A
#
# COMPACT_ATOMS: atom_id res chain seq x y z
N MET A 1 -51.24 23.58 -20.60
CA MET A 1 -52.66 23.89 -20.86
C MET A 1 -52.72 25.22 -21.58
N SER A 2 -53.26 25.27 -22.80
CA SER A 2 -53.26 26.48 -23.62
C SER A 2 -54.31 27.49 -23.13
N GLU A 3 -53.98 28.76 -23.27
CA GLU A 3 -54.80 29.93 -22.89
C GLU A 3 -56.20 29.90 -23.54
N THR A 4 -56.30 29.27 -24.70
CA THR A 4 -57.53 28.97 -25.44
C THR A 4 -58.52 28.10 -24.67
N SER A 5 -58.08 27.21 -23.78
CA SER A 5 -58.99 26.37 -22.97
C SER A 5 -59.62 27.14 -21.81
N ARG A 6 -58.91 28.14 -21.25
CA ARG A 6 -59.41 28.98 -20.15
C ARG A 6 -60.39 30.04 -20.65
N LEU A 7 -60.11 30.64 -21.82
CA LEU A 7 -61.00 31.60 -22.47
C LEU A 7 -62.36 31.00 -22.82
N LYS A 8 -62.39 29.79 -23.41
CA LYS A 8 -63.65 29.07 -23.71
C LYS A 8 -64.49 28.75 -22.47
N MET A 9 -63.84 28.52 -21.31
CA MET A 9 -64.54 28.21 -20.06
C MET A 9 -65.17 29.46 -19.40
N SER A 10 -64.48 30.60 -19.50
CA SER A 10 -64.98 31.91 -19.04
C SER A 10 -66.22 32.36 -19.83
N GLU A 11 -66.19 32.15 -21.13
CA GLU A 11 -67.29 32.50 -22.05
C GLU A 11 -68.51 31.59 -21.82
N PHE A 12 -68.28 30.29 -21.60
CA PHE A 12 -69.31 29.31 -21.25
C PHE A 12 -69.96 29.60 -19.90
N ALA A 13 -69.18 29.99 -18.88
CA ALA A 13 -69.73 30.33 -17.57
C ALA A 13 -70.64 31.57 -17.62
N LYS A 14 -70.23 32.61 -18.37
CA LYS A 14 -71.03 33.85 -18.52
C LYS A 14 -72.33 33.61 -19.27
N THR A 15 -72.30 32.83 -20.35
CA THR A 15 -73.53 32.44 -21.09
C THR A 15 -74.45 31.57 -20.25
N PHE A 16 -73.90 30.66 -19.44
CA PHE A 16 -74.68 29.81 -18.55
C PHE A 16 -75.42 30.59 -17.45
N PHE A 17 -74.77 31.58 -16.82
CA PHE A 17 -75.40 32.38 -15.76
C PHE A 17 -76.44 33.38 -16.31
N SER A 18 -76.15 34.04 -17.43
CA SER A 18 -77.12 34.94 -18.09
C SER A 18 -78.37 34.20 -18.57
N TRP A 19 -78.20 33.01 -19.14
CA TRP A 19 -79.30 32.16 -19.57
C TRP A 19 -80.15 31.69 -18.38
N LYS A 20 -79.51 31.30 -17.26
CA LYS A 20 -80.22 30.90 -16.03
C LYS A 20 -81.17 31.98 -15.50
N ASP A 21 -80.75 33.25 -15.55
CA ASP A 21 -81.55 34.35 -14.99
C ASP A 21 -82.76 34.71 -15.87
N ASP A 22 -82.65 34.57 -17.20
CA ASP A 22 -83.78 34.69 -18.14
C ASP A 22 -84.79 33.54 -18.01
N ILE A 23 -84.28 32.36 -17.67
CA ILE A 23 -85.06 31.14 -17.46
C ILE A 23 -85.88 31.19 -16.18
N VAL A 24 -85.32 31.67 -15.07
CA VAL A 24 -86.06 31.72 -13.80
C VAL A 24 -87.20 32.74 -13.83
N ASN A 25 -87.07 33.81 -14.61
CA ASN A 25 -88.01 34.94 -14.57
C ASN A 25 -89.20 34.84 -15.55
N ASN A 26 -89.16 33.98 -16.57
CA ASN A 26 -90.21 33.90 -17.61
C ASN A 26 -90.90 32.51 -17.73
N TRP A 27 -90.83 31.65 -16.71
CA TRP A 27 -91.10 30.21 -16.88
C TRP A 27 -92.53 29.73 -16.55
N GLY A 28 -93.15 29.01 -17.49
CA GLY A 28 -94.37 28.20 -17.29
C GLY A 28 -94.03 26.70 -17.27
N TRP A 29 -94.25 26.03 -16.13
CA TRP A 29 -93.80 24.66 -15.84
C TRP A 29 -94.60 23.52 -16.50
N SER A 30 -95.37 23.80 -17.55
CA SER A 30 -96.43 22.88 -18.02
C SER A 30 -96.23 22.25 -19.41
N ASP A 31 -95.02 22.33 -20.01
CA ASP A 31 -94.77 21.71 -21.33
C ASP A 31 -93.88 20.43 -21.26
N PRO A 32 -94.40 19.24 -21.59
CA PRO A 32 -93.68 17.96 -21.55
C PRO A 32 -92.53 17.82 -22.56
N SER A 33 -92.58 18.55 -23.68
CA SER A 33 -91.56 18.49 -24.74
C SER A 33 -90.21 19.07 -24.30
N PHE A 34 -90.25 19.97 -23.33
CA PHE A 34 -89.09 20.67 -22.79
C PHE A 34 -88.29 19.82 -21.79
N LEU A 35 -88.98 18.98 -21.00
CA LEU A 35 -88.39 18.08 -20.01
C LEU A 35 -87.41 17.08 -20.66
N VAL A 36 -87.76 16.58 -21.85
CA VAL A 36 -86.93 15.67 -22.64
C VAL A 36 -85.70 16.38 -23.24
N SER A 37 -85.84 17.63 -23.66
CA SER A 37 -84.75 18.45 -24.19
C SER A 37 -83.76 18.90 -23.10
N PHE A 38 -84.24 19.19 -21.90
CA PHE A 38 -83.40 19.53 -20.74
C PHE A 38 -82.65 18.29 -20.20
N LEU A 39 -83.31 17.13 -20.13
CA LEU A 39 -82.67 15.87 -19.75
C LEU A 39 -81.58 15.44 -20.74
N SER A 40 -81.84 15.53 -22.04
CA SER A 40 -80.84 15.19 -23.07
C SER A 40 -79.63 16.13 -23.04
N MET A 41 -79.83 17.41 -22.75
CA MET A 41 -78.74 18.39 -22.62
C MET A 41 -77.91 18.19 -21.33
N LEU A 42 -78.55 17.83 -20.21
CA LEU A 42 -77.85 17.41 -18.98
C LEU A 42 -77.00 16.16 -19.22
N PHE A 43 -77.51 15.17 -19.95
CA PHE A 43 -76.73 13.99 -20.32
C PHE A 43 -75.53 14.34 -21.22
N ALA A 44 -75.72 15.24 -22.19
CA ALA A 44 -74.64 15.66 -23.11
C ALA A 44 -73.52 16.46 -22.44
N ALA A 45 -73.80 17.22 -21.36
CA ALA A 45 -72.80 18.02 -20.65
C ALA A 45 -72.16 17.28 -19.45
N VAL A 46 -72.93 16.43 -18.76
CA VAL A 46 -72.46 15.72 -17.56
C VAL A 46 -71.57 14.53 -17.92
N ILE A 47 -71.88 13.77 -18.98
CA ILE A 47 -71.09 12.60 -19.38
C ILE A 47 -69.63 12.98 -19.71
N PRO A 48 -69.33 14.01 -20.54
CA PRO A 48 -67.96 14.41 -20.83
C PRO A 48 -67.20 14.90 -19.59
N PHE A 49 -67.87 15.63 -18.69
CA PHE A 49 -67.26 16.11 -17.45
C PHE A 49 -66.91 14.98 -16.48
N VAL A 50 -67.81 14.00 -16.35
CA VAL A 50 -67.61 12.81 -15.52
C VAL A 50 -66.53 11.90 -16.12
N LEU A 51 -66.50 11.70 -17.44
CA LEU A 51 -65.43 10.99 -18.15
C LEU A 51 -64.08 11.71 -18.02
N TRP A 52 -64.03 13.04 -18.12
CA TRP A 52 -62.81 13.83 -17.90
C TRP A 52 -62.32 13.74 -16.45
N ARG A 53 -63.21 13.82 -15.47
CA ARG A 53 -62.86 13.69 -14.05
C ARG A 53 -62.38 12.28 -13.71
N MET A 54 -62.98 11.25 -14.32
CA MET A 54 -62.51 9.86 -14.18
C MET A 54 -61.16 9.67 -14.88
N GLY A 55 -60.97 10.16 -16.10
CA GLY A 55 -59.70 10.11 -16.83
C GLY A 55 -58.56 10.89 -16.16
N ALA A 56 -58.86 12.06 -15.58
CA ALA A 56 -57.88 12.87 -14.84
C ALA A 56 -57.50 12.25 -13.48
N ARG A 57 -58.44 11.57 -12.81
CA ARG A 57 -58.12 10.76 -11.61
C ARG A 57 -57.26 9.54 -11.98
N GLN A 58 -57.65 8.83 -13.05
CA GLN A 58 -56.95 7.63 -13.52
C GLN A 58 -55.53 7.95 -14.03
N SER A 59 -55.33 9.10 -14.68
CA SER A 59 -54.01 9.62 -15.06
C SER A 59 -53.10 9.88 -13.86
N LYS A 60 -53.62 10.47 -12.77
CA LYS A 60 -52.84 10.69 -11.54
C LYS A 60 -52.47 9.37 -10.85
N THR A 61 -53.41 8.44 -10.75
CA THR A 61 -53.16 7.12 -10.14
C THR A 61 -52.20 6.28 -10.99
N ASN A 62 -52.27 6.38 -12.32
CA ASN A 62 -51.31 5.73 -13.21
C ASN A 62 -49.92 6.37 -13.14
N MET A 63 -49.80 7.69 -13.00
CA MET A 63 -48.52 8.34 -12.74
C MET A 63 -47.93 7.91 -11.39
N GLU A 64 -48.73 7.82 -10.33
CA GLU A 64 -48.27 7.31 -9.03
C GLU A 64 -47.88 5.82 -9.06
N LEU A 65 -48.55 5.00 -9.86
CA LEU A 65 -48.18 3.60 -10.09
C LEU A 65 -46.87 3.47 -10.88
N LEU A 66 -46.70 4.29 -11.92
CA LEU A 66 -45.46 4.35 -12.70
C LEU A 66 -44.29 4.84 -11.83
N ASP A 67 -44.51 5.84 -10.98
CA ASP A 67 -43.51 6.35 -10.04
C ASP A 67 -43.14 5.28 -9.00
N LYS A 68 -44.12 4.58 -8.43
CA LYS A 68 -43.87 3.44 -7.53
C LYS A 68 -43.14 2.29 -8.22
N GLN A 69 -43.44 2.01 -9.48
CA GLN A 69 -42.75 0.99 -10.28
C GLN A 69 -41.31 1.41 -10.59
N ALA A 70 -41.07 2.67 -10.95
CA ALA A 70 -39.72 3.20 -11.15
C ALA A 70 -38.91 3.17 -9.85
N ILE A 71 -39.53 3.48 -8.71
CA ILE A 71 -38.90 3.36 -7.38
C ILE A 71 -38.63 1.89 -7.03
N SER A 72 -39.50 0.95 -7.37
CA SER A 72 -39.25 -0.47 -7.09
C SER A 72 -38.19 -1.07 -8.01
N LEU A 73 -38.19 -0.70 -9.30
CA LEU A 73 -37.18 -1.13 -10.27
C LEU A 73 -35.80 -0.58 -9.89
N SER A 74 -35.70 0.72 -9.60
CA SER A 74 -34.43 1.32 -9.15
C SER A 74 -33.93 0.72 -7.82
N ARG A 75 -34.83 0.31 -6.92
CA ARG A 75 -34.46 -0.46 -5.72
C ARG A 75 -33.95 -1.86 -6.07
N GLN A 76 -34.59 -2.56 -7.00
CA GLN A 76 -34.17 -3.89 -7.46
C GLN A 76 -32.83 -3.84 -8.19
N GLU A 77 -32.63 -2.89 -9.10
CA GLU A 77 -31.36 -2.64 -9.78
C GLU A 77 -30.23 -2.43 -8.78
N ARG A 78 -30.43 -1.56 -7.77
CA ARG A 78 -29.46 -1.36 -6.69
C ARG A 78 -29.16 -2.62 -5.88
N ILE A 79 -30.14 -3.50 -5.67
CA ILE A 79 -29.93 -4.77 -4.98
C ILE A 79 -29.11 -5.72 -5.84
N VAL A 80 -29.41 -5.82 -7.13
CA VAL A 80 -28.67 -6.67 -8.09
C VAL A 80 -27.24 -6.18 -8.26
N GLU A 81 -27.02 -4.87 -8.38
CA GLU A 81 -25.69 -4.26 -8.44
C GLU A 81 -24.87 -4.59 -7.19
N ARG A 82 -25.46 -4.47 -6.00
CA ARG A 82 -24.81 -4.85 -4.73
C ARG A 82 -24.48 -6.34 -4.68
N GLN A 83 -25.43 -7.20 -5.08
CA GLN A 83 -25.19 -8.64 -5.11
C GLN A 83 -24.08 -9.02 -6.11
N ARG A 84 -24.06 -8.38 -7.28
CA ARG A 84 -23.01 -8.58 -8.29
C ARG A 84 -21.65 -8.13 -7.74
N ARG A 85 -21.58 -6.94 -7.13
CA ARG A 85 -20.38 -6.44 -6.44
C ARG A 85 -19.91 -7.40 -5.36
N ASP A 86 -20.78 -7.80 -4.44
CA ASP A 86 -20.42 -8.66 -3.30
C ASP A 86 -19.97 -10.05 -3.78
N SER A 87 -20.60 -10.59 -4.82
CA SER A 87 -20.17 -11.83 -5.47
C SER A 87 -18.80 -11.70 -6.12
N LEU A 88 -18.56 -10.57 -6.80
CA LEU A 88 -17.28 -10.28 -7.43
C LEU A 88 -16.17 -10.10 -6.39
N MET A 89 -16.44 -9.41 -5.28
CA MET A 89 -15.52 -9.27 -4.15
C MET A 89 -15.06 -10.62 -3.60
N LEU A 90 -16.02 -11.52 -3.32
CA LEU A 90 -15.73 -12.86 -2.81
C LEU A 90 -14.90 -13.67 -3.81
N ALA A 91 -15.23 -13.59 -5.10
CA ALA A 91 -14.48 -14.30 -6.13
C ALA A 91 -13.06 -13.75 -6.31
N LEU A 92 -12.89 -12.43 -6.31
CA LEU A 92 -11.60 -11.76 -6.53
C LEU A 92 -10.57 -12.06 -5.44
N ALA A 93 -11.01 -12.20 -4.19
CA ALA A 93 -10.10 -12.39 -3.06
C ALA A 93 -9.31 -13.70 -3.09
N ASP A 94 -9.92 -14.78 -3.63
CA ASP A 94 -9.38 -16.15 -3.52
C ASP A 94 -9.16 -16.83 -4.88
N THR A 95 -9.63 -16.23 -5.97
CA THR A 95 -9.45 -16.82 -7.29
C THR A 95 -7.98 -16.91 -7.67
N THR A 96 -7.61 -18.06 -8.22
CA THR A 96 -6.28 -18.31 -8.79
C THR A 96 -6.29 -18.27 -10.32
N ASN A 97 -7.46 -18.08 -10.93
CA ASN A 97 -7.65 -18.07 -12.38
C ASN A 97 -7.31 -16.69 -12.97
N GLU A 98 -6.17 -16.59 -13.64
CA GLU A 98 -5.70 -15.35 -14.26
C GLU A 98 -6.62 -14.83 -15.37
N ALA A 99 -7.28 -15.72 -16.13
CA ALA A 99 -8.23 -15.31 -17.16
C ALA A 99 -9.47 -14.65 -16.56
N TYR A 100 -9.96 -15.21 -15.44
CA TYR A 100 -11.06 -14.61 -14.69
C TYR A 100 -10.67 -13.26 -14.09
N LEU A 101 -9.48 -13.15 -13.48
CA LEU A 101 -8.98 -11.89 -12.92
C LEU A 101 -8.89 -10.79 -13.99
N ARG A 102 -8.48 -11.13 -15.21
CA ARG A 102 -8.42 -10.18 -16.33
C ARG A 102 -9.80 -9.68 -16.75
N VAL A 103 -10.76 -10.59 -16.90
CA VAL A 103 -12.15 -10.22 -17.25
C VAL A 103 -12.77 -9.39 -16.13
N ALA A 104 -12.57 -9.80 -14.88
CA ALA A 104 -13.05 -9.07 -13.72
C ALA A 104 -12.45 -7.66 -13.63
N TRP A 105 -11.18 -7.48 -13.99
CA TRP A 105 -10.56 -6.16 -14.04
C TRP A 105 -11.25 -5.21 -15.02
N ASP A 106 -11.61 -5.70 -16.22
CA ASP A 106 -12.35 -4.91 -17.19
C ASP A 106 -13.78 -4.63 -16.70
N GLU A 107 -14.43 -5.62 -16.06
CA GLU A 107 -15.77 -5.46 -15.47
C GLU A 107 -15.81 -4.40 -14.36
N ILE A 108 -14.76 -4.27 -13.55
CA ILE A 108 -14.67 -3.25 -12.49
C ILE A 108 -14.86 -1.84 -13.04
N ARG A 109 -14.45 -1.56 -14.28
CA ARG A 109 -14.60 -0.24 -14.90
C ARG A 109 -16.06 0.16 -15.15
N GLU A 110 -16.97 -0.80 -15.16
CA GLU A 110 -18.41 -0.57 -15.36
C GLU A 110 -19.14 -0.17 -14.06
N PHE A 111 -18.52 -0.37 -12.89
CA PHE A 111 -19.13 -0.04 -11.60
C PHE A 111 -19.04 1.47 -11.28
N PRO A 112 -19.89 1.99 -10.38
CA PRO A 112 -19.73 3.35 -9.84
C PRO A 112 -18.39 3.52 -9.11
N GLU A 113 -17.79 4.73 -9.14
CA GLU A 113 -16.46 5.01 -8.58
C GLU A 113 -16.26 4.49 -7.13
N SER A 114 -17.28 4.61 -6.28
CA SER A 114 -17.23 4.11 -4.90
C SER A 114 -17.00 2.61 -4.81
N ASP A 115 -17.66 1.84 -5.68
CA ASP A 115 -17.51 0.38 -5.73
C ASP A 115 -16.23 0.00 -6.51
N GLN A 116 -15.81 0.80 -7.50
CA GLN A 116 -14.54 0.60 -8.19
C GLN A 116 -13.36 0.63 -7.22
N LYS A 117 -13.30 1.62 -6.34
CA LYS A 117 -12.19 1.75 -5.38
C LYS A 117 -12.08 0.51 -4.49
N LEU A 118 -13.21 0.02 -3.98
CA LEU A 118 -13.27 -1.20 -3.17
C LEU A 118 -12.82 -2.45 -3.95
N LEU A 119 -13.33 -2.64 -5.16
CA LEU A 119 -13.01 -3.81 -6.00
C LEU A 119 -11.54 -3.79 -6.48
N LYS A 120 -11.01 -2.61 -6.83
CA LYS A 120 -9.60 -2.41 -7.19
C LYS A 120 -8.67 -2.76 -6.02
N SER A 121 -9.04 -2.36 -4.80
CA SER A 121 -8.28 -2.72 -3.61
C SER A 121 -8.18 -4.24 -3.43
N ILE A 122 -9.31 -4.94 -3.55
CA ILE A 122 -9.35 -6.40 -3.38
C ILE A 122 -8.52 -7.11 -4.45
N ILE A 123 -8.66 -6.73 -5.73
CA ILE A 123 -7.91 -7.40 -6.80
C ILE A 123 -6.41 -7.14 -6.69
N ARG A 124 -5.97 -5.93 -6.31
CA ARG A 124 -4.54 -5.59 -6.12
C ARG A 124 -3.90 -6.39 -4.98
N THR A 125 -4.67 -6.71 -3.93
CA THR A 125 -4.20 -7.59 -2.84
C THR A 125 -4.10 -9.06 -3.24
N ASN A 126 -4.63 -9.47 -4.39
CA ASN A 126 -4.59 -10.87 -4.83
C ASN A 126 -3.14 -11.29 -5.20
N PRO A 127 -2.60 -12.38 -4.61
CA PRO A 127 -1.24 -12.86 -4.87
C PRO A 127 -0.90 -13.19 -6.34
N LYS A 128 -1.90 -13.40 -7.20
CA LYS A 128 -1.71 -13.70 -8.63
C LYS A 128 -1.47 -12.46 -9.48
N ILE A 129 -1.92 -11.29 -9.01
CA ILE A 129 -1.60 -10.03 -9.67
C ILE A 129 -0.12 -9.76 -9.46
N ALA A 130 0.60 -9.42 -10.53
CA ALA A 130 2.01 -9.03 -10.43
C ALA A 130 2.12 -7.73 -9.65
N LEU A 131 3.15 -7.60 -8.81
CA LEU A 131 3.51 -6.28 -8.31
C LEU A 131 3.91 -5.37 -9.49
N PRO A 132 3.51 -4.10 -9.50
CA PRO A 132 3.95 -3.12 -10.48
C PRO A 132 5.48 -3.11 -10.63
N GLY A 133 5.98 -2.96 -11.86
CA GLY A 133 7.42 -3.04 -12.16
C GLY A 133 7.95 -4.48 -12.37
N SER A 134 7.25 -5.51 -11.87
CA SER A 134 7.66 -6.90 -12.06
C SER A 134 7.42 -7.40 -13.50
N SER A 135 8.29 -8.31 -13.95
CA SER A 135 8.16 -9.01 -15.24
C SER A 135 7.33 -10.29 -15.20
N ARG A 136 6.89 -10.74 -14.03
CA ARG A 136 6.17 -12.01 -13.87
C ARG A 136 4.88 -11.86 -13.05
N GLY A 137 3.83 -12.56 -13.50
CA GLY A 137 2.47 -12.50 -12.96
C GLY A 137 1.51 -11.74 -13.90
N LEU A 138 0.22 -11.68 -13.54
CA LEU A 138 -0.77 -10.94 -14.31
C LEU A 138 -0.57 -9.44 -14.08
N ARG A 139 -0.18 -8.72 -15.13
CA ARG A 139 -0.05 -7.25 -15.10
C ARG A 139 -1.40 -6.60 -15.30
N LEU A 140 -1.76 -5.72 -14.38
CA LEU A 140 -2.87 -4.79 -14.56
C LEU A 140 -2.36 -3.58 -15.34
N LEU A 141 -3.22 -3.04 -16.21
CA LEU A 141 -2.97 -1.78 -16.91
C LEU A 141 -3.63 -0.66 -16.10
N ASP A 142 -3.07 -0.38 -14.93
CA ASP A 142 -3.44 0.73 -14.06
C ASP A 142 -2.29 1.70 -13.83
N GLU A 143 -2.64 2.97 -13.62
CA GLU A 143 -1.69 3.97 -13.14
C GLU A 143 -1.35 3.68 -11.68
N LEU A 144 -0.06 3.83 -11.34
CA LEU A 144 0.41 3.66 -9.98
C LEU A 144 0.22 4.98 -9.22
N ASP A 145 -0.79 5.05 -8.37
CA ASP A 145 -1.04 6.14 -7.44
C ASP A 145 -0.84 5.67 -5.98
N GLN A 146 -0.99 6.57 -5.01
CA GLN A 146 -0.78 6.24 -3.60
C GLN A 146 -1.78 5.18 -3.09
N ASP A 147 -3.05 5.27 -3.49
CA ASP A 147 -4.08 4.28 -3.12
C ASP A 147 -3.67 2.88 -3.63
N ALA A 148 -3.17 2.78 -4.87
CA ALA A 148 -2.69 1.54 -5.45
C ALA A 148 -1.48 0.98 -4.69
N VAL A 149 -0.52 1.84 -4.31
CA VAL A 149 0.64 1.42 -3.50
C VAL A 149 0.19 0.84 -2.17
N ASP A 150 -0.74 1.50 -1.48
CA ASP A 150 -1.26 1.05 -0.19
C ASP A 150 -2.00 -0.30 -0.35
N ASP A 151 -2.82 -0.45 -1.39
CA ASP A 151 -3.50 -1.71 -1.73
C ASP A 151 -2.50 -2.86 -1.95
N TYR A 152 -1.45 -2.64 -2.75
CA TYR A 152 -0.43 -3.66 -3.01
C TYR A 152 0.35 -4.01 -1.74
N CYS A 153 0.70 -3.02 -0.92
CA CYS A 153 1.38 -3.19 0.37
C CYS A 153 0.55 -4.04 1.34
N ASN A 154 -0.75 -3.77 1.44
CA ASN A 154 -1.68 -4.55 2.28
C ASN A 154 -1.76 -6.03 1.86
N GLY A 155 -1.52 -6.34 0.58
CA GLY A 155 -1.50 -7.70 0.05
C GLY A 155 -0.18 -8.46 0.23
N LEU A 156 0.91 -7.82 0.65
CA LEU A 156 2.25 -8.44 0.66
C LEU A 156 2.33 -9.64 1.61
N GLY A 157 1.73 -9.55 2.79
CA GLY A 157 1.70 -10.66 3.75
C GLY A 157 1.05 -11.92 3.16
N ARG A 158 -0.11 -11.77 2.49
CA ARG A 158 -0.77 -12.90 1.79
C ARG A 158 0.06 -13.42 0.62
N ARG A 159 0.75 -12.54 -0.09
CA ARG A 159 1.55 -12.89 -1.27
C ARG A 159 2.73 -13.79 -0.92
N TYR A 160 3.48 -13.42 0.11
CA TYR A 160 4.71 -14.13 0.50
C TYR A 160 4.50 -15.14 1.64
N GLY A 161 3.34 -15.15 2.31
CA GLY A 161 3.03 -16.13 3.36
C GLY A 161 2.55 -17.51 2.86
N VAL A 162 2.38 -17.70 1.54
CA VAL A 162 1.76 -18.92 0.98
C VAL A 162 2.68 -19.68 0.02
N ARG A 163 3.74 -19.04 -0.50
CA ARG A 163 4.38 -19.53 -1.71
C ARG A 163 5.90 -19.42 -1.66
N LYS A 164 6.55 -20.57 -1.74
CA LYS A 164 8.00 -20.66 -1.93
C LYS A 164 8.37 -20.32 -3.37
N GLU A 165 9.05 -19.20 -3.58
CA GLU A 165 9.66 -18.85 -4.86
C GLU A 165 11.15 -19.20 -4.90
N THR A 166 11.72 -19.30 -6.10
CA THR A 166 13.18 -19.53 -6.28
C THR A 166 14.02 -18.34 -5.84
N PHE A 167 13.43 -17.13 -5.85
CA PHE A 167 14.08 -15.89 -5.46
C PHE A 167 13.28 -15.25 -4.33
N ALA A 168 13.96 -14.93 -3.23
CA ALA A 168 13.34 -14.33 -2.05
C ALA A 168 12.56 -13.05 -2.41
N TYR A 169 11.32 -12.95 -1.95
CA TYR A 169 10.44 -11.79 -2.14
C TYR A 169 10.40 -11.29 -3.58
N ARG A 170 10.24 -12.22 -4.53
CA ARG A 170 10.33 -11.90 -5.96
C ARG A 170 9.40 -10.75 -6.37
N GLY A 171 10.01 -9.76 -7.03
CA GLY A 171 9.30 -8.58 -7.56
C GLY A 171 9.13 -7.45 -6.54
N LEU A 172 9.43 -7.68 -5.26
CA LEU A 172 9.36 -6.65 -4.23
C LEU A 172 10.33 -5.51 -4.52
N LEU A 173 11.60 -5.81 -4.81
CA LEU A 173 12.60 -4.76 -5.08
C LEU A 173 12.26 -3.95 -6.35
N ASP A 174 11.72 -4.59 -7.38
CA ASP A 174 11.28 -3.90 -8.60
C ASP A 174 10.09 -2.97 -8.33
N PHE A 175 9.16 -3.42 -7.49
CA PHE A 175 8.04 -2.61 -7.02
C PHE A 175 8.51 -1.39 -6.24
N LEU A 176 9.37 -1.57 -5.24
CA LEU A 176 9.89 -0.47 -4.43
C LEU A 176 10.69 0.54 -5.29
N ARG A 177 11.45 0.07 -6.28
CA ARG A 177 12.14 0.94 -7.25
C ARG A 177 11.14 1.78 -8.05
N LEU A 178 10.06 1.17 -8.53
CA LEU A 178 9.02 1.89 -9.28
C LEU A 178 8.33 2.92 -8.39
N VAL A 179 7.89 2.54 -7.20
CA VAL A 179 7.24 3.43 -6.23
C VAL A 179 8.14 4.63 -5.89
N SER A 180 9.44 4.39 -5.68
CA SER A 180 10.38 5.49 -5.44
C SER A 180 10.62 6.37 -6.65
N ARG A 181 10.60 5.84 -7.89
CA ARG A 181 10.70 6.65 -9.13
C ARG A 181 9.49 7.56 -9.31
N GLU A 182 8.31 7.08 -8.96
CA GLU A 182 7.07 7.86 -8.99
C GLU A 182 6.92 8.81 -7.79
N ASN A 183 7.92 8.86 -6.89
CA ASN A 183 7.91 9.69 -5.68
C ASN A 183 6.68 9.45 -4.78
N LEU A 184 6.25 8.20 -4.70
CA LEU A 184 5.15 7.73 -3.86
C LEU A 184 5.69 7.21 -2.52
N ASN A 185 4.84 7.23 -1.48
CA ASN A 185 5.22 6.85 -0.14
C ASN A 185 5.07 5.34 0.10
N ILE A 186 6.02 4.78 0.87
CA ILE A 186 6.00 3.39 1.33
C ILE A 186 6.03 3.40 2.85
N ASP A 187 5.13 2.63 3.47
CA ASP A 187 5.25 2.31 4.88
C ASP A 187 6.48 1.43 5.11
N THR A 188 7.50 2.03 5.73
CA THR A 188 8.79 1.37 5.98
C THR A 188 8.63 0.21 6.95
N SER A 189 7.80 0.38 7.99
CA SER A 189 7.62 -0.64 9.01
C SER A 189 6.97 -1.89 8.45
N LEU A 190 6.01 -1.74 7.53
CA LEU A 190 5.38 -2.87 6.84
C LEU A 190 6.40 -3.68 6.03
N ILE A 191 7.26 -3.02 5.26
CA ILE A 191 8.29 -3.71 4.47
C ILE A 191 9.30 -4.41 5.37
N VAL A 192 9.78 -3.73 6.42
CA VAL A 192 10.75 -4.32 7.35
C VAL A 192 10.16 -5.51 8.10
N GLU A 193 8.92 -5.41 8.58
CA GLU A 193 8.21 -6.50 9.23
C GLU A 193 8.03 -7.69 8.30
N LEU A 194 7.69 -7.45 7.03
CA LEU A 194 7.60 -8.50 6.02
C LEU A 194 8.94 -9.26 5.90
N VAL A 195 10.06 -8.55 5.70
CA VAL A 195 11.36 -9.17 5.37
C VAL A 195 12.19 -9.63 6.57
N THR A 196 11.71 -9.39 7.80
CA THR A 196 12.35 -9.86 9.05
C THR A 196 11.43 -10.73 9.91
N GLY A 197 10.14 -10.78 9.61
CA GLY A 197 9.15 -11.58 10.31
C GLY A 197 9.07 -13.03 9.83
N GLU A 198 7.92 -13.67 10.07
CA GLU A 198 7.74 -15.12 9.84
C GLU A 198 8.05 -15.55 8.40
N SER A 199 7.64 -14.76 7.41
CA SER A 199 7.89 -15.10 5.99
C SER A 199 9.38 -15.17 5.65
N ALA A 200 10.24 -14.46 6.39
CA ALA A 200 11.68 -14.40 6.10
C ALA A 200 12.40 -15.72 6.39
N ALA A 201 11.89 -16.52 7.34
CA ALA A 201 12.42 -17.85 7.62
C ALA A 201 12.24 -18.81 6.43
N GLU A 202 11.15 -18.63 5.67
CA GLU A 202 10.83 -19.43 4.49
C GLU A 202 11.51 -18.89 3.22
N GLU A 203 11.45 -17.57 3.01
CA GLU A 203 12.01 -16.87 1.85
C GLU A 203 13.54 -16.85 1.85
N ARG A 204 14.17 -16.86 3.04
CA ARG A 204 15.63 -16.85 3.26
C ARG A 204 16.36 -15.77 2.44
N PRO A 205 16.00 -14.48 2.61
CA PRO A 205 16.67 -13.39 1.92
C PRO A 205 18.17 -13.34 2.26
N THR A 206 18.99 -13.11 1.23
CA THR A 206 20.45 -12.99 1.34
C THR A 206 20.86 -11.57 1.74
N HIS A 207 22.13 -11.38 2.11
CA HIS A 207 22.66 -10.05 2.41
C HIS A 207 22.51 -9.08 1.22
N LEU A 208 22.69 -9.57 -0.03
CA LEU A 208 22.52 -8.75 -1.23
C LEU A 208 21.08 -8.24 -1.41
N PHE A 209 20.08 -9.05 -1.06
CA PHE A 209 18.70 -8.59 -1.04
C PHE A 209 18.52 -7.41 -0.09
N PHE A 210 19.07 -7.50 1.13
CA PHE A 210 19.00 -6.42 2.11
C PHE A 210 19.83 -5.20 1.70
N THR A 211 20.98 -5.39 1.06
CA THR A 211 21.77 -4.28 0.48
C THR A 211 20.95 -3.53 -0.57
N ASP A 212 20.37 -4.23 -1.53
CA ASP A 212 19.51 -3.61 -2.55
C ASP A 212 18.30 -2.92 -1.92
N LEU A 213 17.63 -3.56 -0.96
CA LEU A 213 16.49 -3.00 -0.25
C LEU A 213 16.85 -1.65 0.41
N VAL A 214 17.98 -1.59 1.11
CA VAL A 214 18.46 -0.37 1.77
C VAL A 214 18.86 0.71 0.76
N LEU A 215 19.44 0.34 -0.38
CA LEU A 215 19.79 1.33 -1.42
C LEU A 215 18.55 1.89 -2.12
N ILE A 216 17.53 1.05 -2.36
CA ILE A 216 16.26 1.45 -3.00
C ILE A 216 15.41 2.27 -2.03
N HIS A 217 15.31 1.82 -0.77
CA HIS A 217 14.49 2.42 0.28
C HIS A 217 15.32 2.73 1.53
N PRO A 218 16.19 3.76 1.51
CA PRO A 218 17.09 4.10 2.62
C PRO A 218 16.46 4.21 4.01
N PRO A 219 15.21 4.70 4.18
CA PRO A 219 14.58 4.76 5.49
C PRO A 219 14.51 3.42 6.25
N CYS A 220 14.57 2.28 5.57
CA CYS A 220 14.53 0.98 6.24
C CYS A 220 15.82 0.62 7.00
N ALA A 221 16.96 1.28 6.73
CA ALA A 221 18.26 0.87 7.25
C ALA A 221 18.32 0.78 8.78
N ALA A 222 17.85 1.83 9.46
CA ALA A 222 17.83 1.88 10.92
C ALA A 222 16.82 0.88 11.51
N GLU A 223 15.64 0.74 10.89
CA GLU A 223 14.62 -0.17 11.38
C GLU A 223 14.99 -1.65 11.19
N LEU A 224 15.71 -1.98 10.12
CA LEU A 224 16.32 -3.30 9.93
C LEU A 224 17.32 -3.62 11.06
N ILE A 225 18.16 -2.66 11.45
CA ILE A 225 19.08 -2.83 12.58
C ILE A 225 18.29 -3.07 13.87
N TYR A 226 17.27 -2.25 14.17
CA TYR A 226 16.45 -2.44 15.37
C TYR A 226 15.74 -3.80 15.40
N ARG A 227 15.11 -4.19 14.28
CA ARG A 227 14.38 -5.45 14.16
C ARG A 227 15.30 -6.66 14.24
N SER A 228 16.57 -6.53 13.82
CA SER A 228 17.55 -7.61 13.94
C SER A 228 17.73 -8.13 15.37
N GLU A 229 17.51 -7.29 16.39
CA GLU A 229 17.58 -7.72 17.80
C GLU A 229 16.51 -8.78 18.13
N GLY A 230 15.31 -8.63 17.57
CA GLY A 230 14.17 -9.52 17.80
C GLY A 230 14.17 -10.79 16.95
N ILE A 231 15.09 -10.92 15.99
CA ILE A 231 15.22 -12.13 15.17
C ILE A 231 15.87 -13.22 16.04
N ASP A 232 15.20 -14.39 16.11
CA ASP A 232 15.75 -15.56 16.80
C ASP A 232 17.11 -15.92 16.19
N VAL A 233 18.13 -16.03 17.05
CA VAL A 233 19.49 -16.39 16.67
C VAL A 233 19.56 -17.76 15.99
N GLN A 234 18.56 -18.64 16.18
CA GLN A 234 18.48 -19.96 15.53
C GLN A 234 17.69 -19.95 14.22
N THR A 235 17.23 -18.79 13.74
CA THR A 235 16.51 -18.69 12.47
C THR A 235 17.39 -19.22 11.32
N ALA A 236 16.84 -20.14 10.53
CA ALA A 236 17.56 -20.76 9.42
C ALA A 236 18.00 -19.74 8.35
N GLY A 237 19.07 -20.04 7.61
CA GLY A 237 19.58 -19.18 6.53
C GLY A 237 20.36 -17.96 7.02
N GLY A 238 20.65 -17.89 8.32
CA GLY A 238 21.40 -16.79 8.93
C GLY A 238 20.73 -15.42 8.74
N LEU A 239 19.41 -15.36 8.87
CA LEU A 239 18.62 -14.15 8.60
C LEU A 239 19.16 -12.92 9.34
N LYS A 240 19.41 -13.03 10.64
CA LYS A 240 19.97 -11.93 11.45
C LYS A 240 21.31 -11.43 10.90
N LEU A 241 22.19 -12.36 10.51
CA LEU A 241 23.48 -12.04 9.91
C LEU A 241 23.29 -11.37 8.55
N ASN A 242 22.42 -11.91 7.68
CA ASN A 242 22.16 -11.35 6.35
C ASN A 242 21.58 -9.93 6.42
N VAL A 243 20.66 -9.64 7.35
CA VAL A 243 20.10 -8.30 7.58
C VAL A 243 21.21 -7.30 7.90
N LEU A 244 22.01 -7.58 8.92
CA LEU A 244 23.07 -6.67 9.36
C LEU A 244 24.15 -6.50 8.30
N THR A 245 24.56 -7.61 7.68
CA THR A 245 25.52 -7.62 6.56
C THR A 245 25.05 -6.74 5.41
N GLY A 246 23.78 -6.86 5.03
CA GLY A 246 23.21 -6.09 3.94
C GLY A 246 23.21 -4.58 4.20
N VAL A 247 22.85 -4.16 5.41
CA VAL A 247 22.87 -2.76 5.84
C VAL A 247 24.30 -2.21 5.86
N PHE A 248 25.25 -2.94 6.45
CA PHE A 248 26.64 -2.46 6.54
C PHE A 248 27.32 -2.40 5.17
N LEU A 249 27.04 -3.37 4.29
CA LEU A 249 27.49 -3.33 2.91
C LEU A 249 26.92 -2.12 2.16
N ALA A 250 25.64 -1.79 2.35
CA ALA A 250 25.05 -0.61 1.72
C ALA A 250 25.75 0.69 2.16
N VAL A 251 26.07 0.84 3.46
CA VAL A 251 26.88 1.97 3.98
C VAL A 251 28.23 2.02 3.26
N LYS A 252 28.93 0.88 3.16
CA LYS A 252 30.21 0.78 2.45
C LYS A 252 30.10 1.22 0.99
N LEU A 253 29.11 0.72 0.25
CA LEU A 253 28.93 1.04 -1.17
C LEU A 253 28.66 2.54 -1.39
N ILE A 254 27.83 3.15 -0.54
CA ILE A 254 27.54 4.60 -0.60
C ILE A 254 28.77 5.43 -0.27
N GLU A 255 29.54 5.07 0.74
CA GLU A 255 30.75 5.80 1.11
C GLU A 255 31.86 5.65 0.06
N LYS A 256 31.99 4.48 -0.54
CA LYS A 256 32.94 4.21 -1.63
C LYS A 256 32.50 4.75 -2.99
N ALA A 257 31.31 5.33 -3.11
CA ALA A 257 30.75 5.82 -4.36
C ALA A 257 30.70 4.73 -5.45
N ASP A 258 30.32 3.52 -5.06
CA ASP A 258 30.20 2.41 -6.01
C ASP A 258 29.09 2.71 -7.05
N PHE A 259 29.50 2.85 -8.31
CA PHE A 259 28.61 3.24 -9.40
C PHE A 259 27.53 2.20 -9.71
N GLU A 260 27.80 0.91 -9.55
CA GLU A 260 26.80 -0.13 -9.83
C GLU A 260 25.77 -0.19 -8.70
N ALA A 261 26.19 -0.01 -7.45
CA ALA A 261 25.28 0.11 -6.31
C ALA A 261 24.33 1.31 -6.45
N LEU A 262 24.83 2.44 -6.96
CA LEU A 262 24.03 3.64 -7.19
C LEU A 262 23.01 3.48 -8.33
N ARG A 263 23.22 2.57 -9.29
CA ARG A 263 22.23 2.29 -10.35
C ARG A 263 20.97 1.59 -9.86
N VAL A 264 21.08 0.92 -8.71
CA VAL A 264 19.95 0.20 -8.11
C VAL A 264 18.95 1.16 -7.46
N SER A 265 19.40 2.34 -7.04
CA SER A 265 18.58 3.38 -6.41
C SER A 265 18.05 4.41 -7.41
N SER A 266 16.86 4.92 -7.16
CA SER A 266 16.30 6.13 -7.78
C SER A 266 16.73 7.42 -7.07
N LYS A 267 17.32 7.32 -5.87
CA LYS A 267 17.76 8.47 -5.07
C LYS A 267 19.20 8.84 -5.37
N SER A 268 19.55 10.11 -5.18
CA SER A 268 20.94 10.53 -5.30
C SER A 268 21.77 9.97 -4.15
N ARG A 269 23.07 9.76 -4.39
CA ARG A 269 24.03 9.35 -3.35
C ARG A 269 23.94 10.24 -2.10
N ASN A 270 23.82 11.55 -2.31
CA ASN A 270 23.77 12.51 -1.21
C ASN A 270 22.50 12.33 -0.37
N ASP A 271 21.35 12.10 -1.00
CA ASP A 271 20.10 11.87 -0.27
C ASP A 271 20.18 10.59 0.58
N ILE A 272 20.75 9.52 0.02
CA ILE A 272 20.96 8.26 0.74
C ILE A 272 21.92 8.48 1.92
N LYS A 273 23.04 9.17 1.69
CA LYS A 273 24.02 9.48 2.72
C LYS A 273 23.42 10.32 3.84
N THR A 274 22.62 11.33 3.50
CA THR A 274 21.89 12.15 4.49
C THR A 274 20.95 11.30 5.33
N GLU A 275 20.22 10.36 4.73
CA GLU A 275 19.35 9.44 5.48
C GLU A 275 20.16 8.53 6.41
N PHE A 276 21.28 7.98 5.94
CA PHE A 276 22.15 7.11 6.73
C PHE A 276 22.73 7.83 7.95
N VAL A 277 23.32 9.02 7.75
CA VAL A 277 23.88 9.84 8.83
C VAL A 277 22.82 10.18 9.88
N ARG A 278 21.57 10.41 9.46
CA ARG A 278 20.47 10.74 10.37
C ARG A 278 19.99 9.56 11.20
N SER A 279 19.96 8.35 10.64
CA SER A 279 19.17 7.24 11.19
C SER A 279 20.03 6.06 11.72
N ILE A 280 21.12 5.71 11.04
CA ILE A 280 21.93 4.52 11.36
C ILE A 280 22.70 4.65 12.69
N PRO A 281 23.34 5.79 13.03
CA PRO A 281 24.20 5.87 14.21
C PRO A 281 23.46 5.52 15.51
N LEU A 282 22.22 6.00 15.69
CA LEU A 282 21.43 5.66 16.87
C LEU A 282 21.08 4.16 16.90
N ALA A 283 20.70 3.58 15.76
CA ALA A 283 20.38 2.15 15.68
C ALA A 283 21.60 1.27 15.99
N LEU A 284 22.80 1.66 15.52
CA LEU A 284 24.06 1.02 15.90
C LEU A 284 24.32 1.10 17.40
N VAL A 285 24.11 2.27 18.03
CA VAL A 285 24.25 2.41 19.48
C VAL A 285 23.35 1.44 20.22
N TYR A 286 22.08 1.30 19.81
CA TYR A 286 21.16 0.34 20.42
C TYR A 286 21.65 -1.11 20.27
N LEU A 287 21.98 -1.52 19.04
CA LEU A 287 22.48 -2.87 18.73
C LEU A 287 23.72 -3.22 19.57
N MET A 288 24.66 -2.29 19.66
CA MET A 288 25.92 -2.47 20.38
C MET A 288 25.70 -2.47 21.90
N HIS A 289 24.91 -1.54 22.42
CA HIS A 289 24.72 -1.38 23.86
C HIS A 289 23.94 -2.53 24.49
N ARG A 290 23.00 -3.13 23.76
CA ARG A 290 22.23 -4.29 24.23
C ARG A 290 22.99 -5.61 24.14
N GLY A 291 24.26 -5.56 23.73
CA GLY A 291 25.09 -6.73 23.57
C GLY A 291 24.64 -7.63 22.41
N GLY A 292 23.90 -7.07 21.44
CA GLY A 292 23.39 -7.82 20.30
C GLY A 292 24.50 -8.57 19.58
N LEU A 293 25.70 -7.98 19.48
CA LEU A 293 26.86 -8.54 18.79
C LEU A 293 27.90 -9.20 19.71
N GLN A 294 27.63 -9.38 21.01
CA GLN A 294 28.62 -9.95 21.93
C GLN A 294 28.73 -11.48 21.87
N SER A 295 27.84 -12.15 21.14
CA SER A 295 27.77 -13.61 21.06
C SER A 295 27.43 -14.12 19.66
N VAL A 296 28.03 -13.51 18.64
CA VAL A 296 27.77 -13.86 17.23
C VAL A 296 28.14 -15.31 16.95
N GLU A 297 29.06 -15.92 17.71
CA GLU A 297 29.39 -17.34 17.61
C GLU A 297 28.21 -18.29 17.87
N ARG A 298 27.16 -17.81 18.54
CA ARG A 298 25.96 -18.60 18.87
C ARG A 298 24.87 -18.48 17.82
N TRP A 299 25.03 -17.61 16.83
CA TRP A 299 24.04 -17.40 15.80
C TRP A 299 24.05 -18.55 14.81
N SER A 300 22.90 -18.82 14.22
CA SER A 300 22.80 -19.62 13.02
C SER A 300 23.46 -18.86 11.87
N TYR A 301 24.54 -19.41 11.34
CA TYR A 301 25.19 -18.94 10.11
C TYR A 301 25.27 -20.06 9.06
N SER A 302 24.68 -21.23 9.34
CA SER A 302 24.45 -22.26 8.32
C SER A 302 23.54 -21.69 7.23
N ASP A 303 23.97 -21.83 5.99
CA ASP A 303 23.33 -21.24 4.81
C ASP A 303 23.28 -19.70 4.81
N SER A 304 24.07 -19.01 5.65
CA SER A 304 24.26 -17.57 5.48
C SER A 304 25.00 -17.29 4.17
N SER A 305 24.61 -16.18 3.55
CA SER A 305 25.15 -15.75 2.27
C SER A 305 26.50 -15.05 2.36
N GLU A 306 26.99 -14.75 3.56
CA GLU A 306 28.28 -14.13 3.81
C GLU A 306 28.86 -14.58 5.16
N ARG A 307 30.17 -14.39 5.32
CA ARG A 307 30.95 -14.74 6.51
C ARG A 307 30.74 -13.73 7.63
N VAL A 308 30.75 -14.23 8.87
CA VAL A 308 30.66 -13.41 10.09
C VAL A 308 31.80 -12.39 10.14
N SER A 309 33.01 -12.81 9.79
CA SER A 309 34.20 -11.96 9.71
C SER A 309 34.03 -10.77 8.76
N ALA A 310 33.38 -10.96 7.61
CA ALA A 310 33.10 -9.88 6.67
C ALA A 310 32.05 -8.91 7.24
N THR A 311 30.97 -9.42 7.85
CA THR A 311 29.96 -8.59 8.52
C THR A 311 30.58 -7.70 9.59
N ILE A 312 31.45 -8.25 10.43
CA ILE A 312 32.12 -7.49 11.50
C ILE A 312 33.14 -6.49 10.91
N ALA A 313 33.86 -6.84 9.84
CA ALA A 313 34.73 -5.88 9.15
C ALA A 313 33.94 -4.68 8.60
N TRP A 314 32.77 -4.91 8.02
CA TRP A 314 31.91 -3.83 7.51
C TRP A 314 31.20 -3.05 8.63
N LEU A 315 30.93 -3.68 9.78
CA LEU A 315 30.51 -2.97 10.99
C LEU A 315 31.61 -1.99 11.46
N ILE A 316 32.86 -2.45 11.56
CA ILE A 316 34.01 -1.60 11.93
C ILE A 316 34.10 -0.39 10.99
N PHE A 317 34.00 -0.65 9.68
CA PHE A 317 33.94 0.39 8.66
C PHE A 317 32.77 1.36 8.89
N ALA A 318 31.56 0.85 9.10
CA ALA A 318 30.37 1.68 9.33
C ALA A 318 30.51 2.55 10.59
N ILE A 319 31.00 2.00 11.71
CA ILE A 319 31.24 2.75 12.94
C ILE A 319 32.27 3.86 12.71
N GLY A 320 33.36 3.59 11.99
CA GLY A 320 34.33 4.62 11.61
C GLY A 320 33.70 5.76 10.81
N ASN A 321 32.79 5.45 9.89
CA ASN A 321 32.10 6.46 9.10
C ASN A 321 31.17 7.35 9.92
N PHE A 322 30.65 6.84 11.04
CA PHE A 322 29.73 7.57 11.92
C PHE A 322 30.35 8.05 13.24
N ALA A 323 31.65 7.88 13.45
CA ALA A 323 32.32 8.20 14.71
C ALA A 323 32.33 9.71 15.06
N ASP A 324 32.02 10.60 14.11
CA ASP A 324 31.98 12.05 14.25
C ASP A 324 30.56 12.64 14.30
N VAL A 325 29.51 11.80 14.31
CA VAL A 325 28.12 12.30 14.32
C VAL A 325 27.74 12.86 15.70
N TYR A 326 27.95 12.07 16.77
CA TYR A 326 27.78 12.53 18.15
C TYR A 326 28.74 11.79 19.10
N ASP A 327 29.48 12.52 19.93
CA ASP A 327 30.54 11.95 20.79
C ASP A 327 30.04 10.85 21.73
N HIS A 328 28.87 11.05 22.35
CA HIS A 328 28.30 10.05 23.26
C HIS A 328 27.85 8.77 22.54
N TRP A 329 27.44 8.85 21.27
CA TRP A 329 27.13 7.68 20.45
C TRP A 329 28.40 6.97 20.01
N ALA A 330 29.41 7.71 19.56
CA ALA A 330 30.71 7.16 19.20
C ALA A 330 31.34 6.39 20.37
N SER A 331 31.27 6.94 21.58
CA SER A 331 31.73 6.26 22.80
C SER A 331 31.07 4.89 22.98
N ARG A 332 29.74 4.82 22.88
CA ARG A 332 28.99 3.55 23.04
C ARG A 332 29.28 2.54 21.95
N MET A 333 29.43 2.99 20.71
CA MET A 333 29.76 2.11 19.58
C MET A 333 31.18 1.54 19.70
N VAL A 334 32.17 2.38 20.01
CA VAL A 334 33.59 2.00 20.11
C VAL A 334 33.85 1.10 21.32
N GLU A 335 33.26 1.41 22.49
CA GLU A 335 33.40 0.62 23.71
C GLU A 335 32.94 -0.84 23.53
N ASN A 336 31.90 -1.07 22.74
CA ASN A 336 31.30 -2.40 22.54
C ASN A 336 31.85 -3.13 21.31
N LEU A 337 32.83 -2.54 20.60
CA LEU A 337 33.35 -3.11 19.36
C LEU A 337 34.34 -4.26 19.61
N GLU A 338 35.12 -4.23 20.69
CA GLU A 338 36.02 -5.33 21.05
C GLU A 338 35.24 -6.63 21.29
N PRO A 339 34.18 -6.66 22.12
CA PRO A 339 33.40 -7.88 22.31
C PRO A 339 32.81 -8.43 21.00
N ALA A 340 32.39 -7.55 20.09
CA ALA A 340 31.86 -7.96 18.79
C ALA A 340 32.93 -8.65 17.93
N ILE A 341 34.15 -8.10 17.87
CA ILE A 341 35.28 -8.70 17.15
C ILE A 341 35.66 -10.05 17.77
N SER A 342 35.76 -10.10 19.09
CA SER A 342 36.15 -11.31 19.83
C SER A 342 35.12 -12.45 19.71
N SER A 343 33.86 -12.13 19.42
CA SER A 343 32.77 -13.09 19.20
C SER A 343 32.79 -13.81 17.85
N ILE A 344 33.73 -13.47 16.94
CA ILE A 344 33.83 -14.17 15.65
C ILE A 344 34.19 -15.65 15.88
N PRO A 345 33.40 -16.60 15.31
CA PRO A 345 33.65 -18.04 15.42
C PRO A 345 35.06 -18.40 14.97
N VAL A 346 35.68 -19.37 15.65
CA VAL A 346 37.09 -19.79 15.40
C VAL A 346 37.29 -20.23 13.95
N GLU A 347 36.33 -20.96 13.41
CA GLU A 347 36.26 -21.47 12.05
C GLU A 347 36.20 -20.37 10.98
N ASP A 348 35.76 -19.16 11.33
CA ASP A 348 35.66 -18.02 10.43
C ASP A 348 36.70 -16.92 10.74
N ARG A 349 37.72 -17.21 11.55
CA ARG A 349 38.79 -16.25 11.88
C ARG A 349 39.72 -16.02 10.72
N ARG A 350 39.33 -15.08 9.86
CA ARG A 350 40.14 -14.53 8.77
C ARG A 350 39.47 -13.29 8.19
N TRP A 351 40.19 -12.17 8.17
CA TRP A 351 39.69 -10.98 7.47
C TRP A 351 39.67 -11.16 5.96
N GLY A 352 40.72 -11.76 5.39
CA GLY A 352 40.82 -11.96 3.94
C GLY A 352 40.77 -10.62 3.19
N VAL A 353 39.88 -10.51 2.20
CA VAL A 353 39.70 -9.29 1.40
C VAL A 353 39.14 -8.11 2.21
N ASP A 354 38.45 -8.38 3.32
CA ASP A 354 37.79 -7.38 4.15
C ASP A 354 38.75 -6.74 5.18
N ALA A 355 40.01 -7.16 5.22
CA ALA A 355 41.08 -6.56 6.04
C ALA A 355 41.19 -5.04 5.82
N LYS A 356 41.01 -4.60 4.57
CA LYS A 356 41.06 -3.18 4.21
C LYS A 356 39.97 -2.37 4.93
N ASP A 357 38.77 -2.94 5.07
CA ASP A 357 37.64 -2.28 5.71
C ASP A 357 37.85 -2.14 7.22
N VAL A 358 38.48 -3.15 7.86
CA VAL A 358 38.91 -3.08 9.27
C VAL A 358 39.89 -1.94 9.48
N ARG A 359 40.97 -1.90 8.68
CA ARG A 359 41.99 -0.85 8.76
C ARG A 359 41.37 0.53 8.61
N GLU A 360 40.55 0.71 7.57
CA GLU A 360 39.95 2.01 7.29
C GLU A 360 38.97 2.45 8.38
N GLY A 361 38.15 1.53 8.91
CA GLY A 361 37.28 1.85 10.04
C GLY A 361 38.08 2.29 11.26
N PHE A 362 39.17 1.59 11.61
CA PHE A 362 40.05 1.98 12.71
C PHE A 362 40.75 3.32 12.46
N ASP A 363 41.26 3.57 11.26
CA ASP A 363 41.88 4.85 10.89
C ASP A 363 40.88 6.01 11.02
N GLN A 364 39.62 5.79 10.62
CA GLN A 364 38.56 6.79 10.78
C GLN A 364 38.21 7.03 12.26
N ILE A 365 38.07 5.98 13.08
CA ILE A 365 37.84 6.14 14.53
C ILE A 365 39.00 6.91 15.16
N ARG A 366 40.24 6.56 14.83
CA ARG A 366 41.45 7.24 15.32
C ARG A 366 41.48 8.72 14.95
N ALA A 367 41.15 9.05 13.70
CA ALA A 367 41.16 10.41 13.20
C ALA A 367 40.04 11.28 13.79
N LYS A 368 38.82 10.72 13.87
CA LYS A 368 37.61 11.44 14.30
C LYS A 368 37.47 11.52 15.81
N GLN A 369 37.89 10.48 16.52
CA GLN A 369 37.73 10.32 17.97
C GLN A 369 39.05 9.89 18.64
N PRO A 370 40.09 10.74 18.61
CA PRO A 370 41.43 10.39 19.11
C PRO A 370 41.44 10.05 20.60
N ALA A 371 40.58 10.67 21.41
CA ALA A 371 40.45 10.38 22.84
C ALA A 371 39.86 8.98 23.11
N LEU A 372 38.86 8.55 22.33
CA LEU A 372 38.32 7.20 22.41
C LEU A 372 39.33 6.18 21.90
N TRP A 373 40.03 6.48 20.82
CA TRP A 373 41.09 5.63 20.29
C TRP A 373 42.23 5.44 21.30
N ALA A 374 42.65 6.50 22.00
CA ALA A 374 43.67 6.39 23.05
C ALA A 374 43.23 5.48 24.21
N ARG A 375 41.92 5.34 24.46
CA ARG A 375 41.37 4.52 25.54
C ARG A 375 41.13 3.06 25.12
N PHE A 376 40.61 2.82 23.92
CA PHE A 376 40.14 1.49 23.47
C PHE A 376 40.93 0.91 22.29
N GLY A 377 41.76 1.72 21.61
CA GLY A 377 42.44 1.34 20.37
C GLY A 377 43.34 0.11 20.52
N ASP A 378 44.12 0.02 21.60
CA ASP A 378 45.02 -1.11 21.84
C ASP A 378 44.26 -2.45 21.96
N GLU A 379 43.11 -2.45 22.64
CA GLU A 379 42.25 -3.63 22.81
C GLU A 379 41.59 -4.02 21.47
N LEU A 380 41.11 -3.04 20.70
CA LEU A 380 40.54 -3.26 19.37
C LEU A 380 41.58 -3.82 18.40
N GLU A 381 42.80 -3.28 18.37
CA GLU A 381 43.88 -3.78 17.52
C GLU A 381 44.30 -5.19 17.91
N LYS A 382 44.32 -5.50 19.21
CA LYS A 382 44.62 -6.84 19.72
C LYS A 382 43.54 -7.84 19.31
N ALA A 383 42.27 -7.50 19.50
CA ALA A 383 41.14 -8.33 19.09
C ALA A 383 41.16 -8.56 17.57
N ALA A 384 41.37 -7.51 16.78
CA ALA A 384 41.44 -7.64 15.33
C ALA A 384 42.60 -8.53 14.87
N SER A 385 43.76 -8.42 15.52
CA SER A 385 44.94 -9.25 15.22
C SER A 385 44.73 -10.72 15.58
N ALA A 386 43.85 -11.03 16.56
CA ALA A 386 43.51 -12.40 16.93
C ALA A 386 42.61 -13.10 15.89
N ILE A 387 41.92 -12.33 15.04
CA ILE A 387 41.08 -12.84 13.94
C ILE A 387 41.90 -13.04 12.66
N GLY A 388 42.90 -12.20 12.40
CA GLY A 388 43.80 -12.35 11.27
C GLY A 388 44.58 -11.08 10.93
N SER A 389 45.37 -11.12 9.85
CA SER A 389 46.07 -9.93 9.36
C SER A 389 45.08 -8.90 8.83
N TRP A 390 45.14 -7.67 9.36
CA TRP A 390 44.28 -6.54 8.95
C TRP A 390 45.07 -5.27 8.60
N ARG A 391 46.36 -5.19 8.97
CA ARG A 391 47.19 -3.98 8.76
C ARG A 391 47.75 -3.85 7.34
N SER A 392 47.79 -4.95 6.60
CA SER A 392 48.37 -5.06 5.24
C SER A 392 47.56 -4.30 4.19
#